data_AF-A0AA97ECM8-F1
#
_entry.id   AF-A0AA97ECM8-F1
#
_cell.length_a   1.000
_cell.length_b   1.000
_cell.length_c   1.000
_cell.angle_alpha   90.00
_cell.angle_beta   90.00
_cell.angle_gamma   90.00
#
_symmetry.space_group_name_H-M   'P 1'
#
loop_
_entity.id
_entity.type
_entity.pdbx_description
1 polymer ?
#
loop_
_entity_poly.entity_id
_entity_poly.type
_entity_poly.pdbx_seq_one_letter_code
_entity_poly.pdbx_strand_id
1 'polypeptide(L)'
;MNLTTTLSTPTTGIQPTLESQLRVALEHARRLTALYGTDTVDVAIAWETVEELSTAHRRQVTQPTAFERYCKAHPDAPECRIYED
;
A
#
# COMPACT_ATOMS: atom_id res chain seq x y z
N MET A 1 21.31 -16.43 -35.66
CA MET A 1 20.00 -15.88 -35.23
C MET A 1 19.81 -16.27 -33.78
N ASN A 2 20.34 -15.49 -32.84
CA ASN A 2 20.20 -15.77 -31.43
C ASN A 2 20.59 -14.50 -30.67
N LEU A 3 19.60 -13.64 -30.41
CA LEU A 3 19.75 -12.57 -29.42
C LEU A 3 19.06 -13.05 -28.16
N THR A 4 19.87 -13.60 -27.26
CA THR A 4 19.48 -13.92 -25.88
C THR A 4 19.37 -12.60 -25.13
N THR A 5 18.15 -12.09 -24.97
CA THR A 5 17.90 -10.89 -24.16
C THR A 5 17.83 -11.30 -22.69
N THR A 6 18.96 -11.21 -21.99
CA THR A 6 18.98 -11.22 -20.52
C THR A 6 18.46 -9.86 -20.04
N LEU A 7 17.22 -9.82 -19.53
CA LEU A 7 16.66 -8.65 -18.88
C LEU A 7 17.28 -8.50 -17.47
N SER A 8 18.49 -7.95 -17.43
CA SER A 8 19.08 -7.37 -16.22
C SER A 8 19.01 -5.85 -16.35
N THR A 9 17.98 -5.27 -15.73
CA THR A 9 17.97 -3.84 -15.42
C THR A 9 17.70 -3.68 -13.93
N PRO A 10 18.73 -3.41 -13.09
CA PRO A 10 18.51 -2.77 -11.81
C PRO A 10 18.20 -1.29 -12.09
N THR A 11 16.96 -1.01 -12.48
CA THR A 11 16.49 0.38 -12.59
C THR A 11 16.11 0.85 -11.20
N THR A 12 17.09 1.42 -10.48
CA THR A 12 16.85 2.36 -9.38
C THR A 12 16.28 3.65 -9.99
N GLY A 13 15.05 3.56 -10.50
CA GLY A 13 14.24 4.70 -10.92
C GLY A 13 13.46 5.19 -9.71
N ILE A 14 13.40 6.50 -9.52
CA ILE A 14 12.64 7.19 -8.47
C ILE A 14 11.15 6.86 -8.67
N GLN A 15 10.69 5.71 -8.16
CA GLN A 15 9.27 5.38 -8.14
C GLN A 15 8.61 6.16 -7.00
N PRO A 16 7.48 6.84 -7.24
CA PRO A 16 6.81 7.58 -6.19
C PRO A 16 6.35 6.63 -5.08
N THR A 17 6.56 7.02 -3.82
CA THR A 17 6.07 6.24 -2.68
C THR A 17 4.55 6.11 -2.74
N LEU A 18 4.00 5.05 -2.16
CA LEU A 18 2.55 4.85 -2.12
C LEU A 18 1.81 6.01 -1.45
N GLU A 19 2.42 6.62 -0.43
CA GLU A 19 1.92 7.85 0.20
C GLU A 19 1.89 9.03 -0.77
N SER A 20 2.95 9.23 -1.57
CA SER A 20 2.99 10.28 -2.59
C SER A 20 1.90 10.07 -3.65
N GLN A 21 1.70 8.83 -4.08
CA GLN A 21 0.64 8.47 -5.04
C GLN A 21 -0.76 8.75 -4.48
N LEU A 22 -1.00 8.37 -3.21
CA LEU A 22 -2.27 8.65 -2.52
C LEU A 22 -2.57 10.15 -2.44
N ARG A 23 -1.56 10.99 -2.14
CA ARG A 23 -1.72 12.45 -2.10
C ARG A 23 -2.13 13.01 -3.45
N VAL A 24 -1.51 12.55 -4.53
CA VAL A 24 -1.86 12.97 -5.90
C VAL A 24 -3.27 12.54 -6.27
N ALA A 25 -3.65 11.29 -5.97
CA ALA A 25 -4.99 10.77 -6.23
C ALA A 25 -6.07 11.56 -5.47
N LEU A 26 -5.81 11.94 -4.21
CA LEU A 26 -6.71 12.78 -3.41
C LEU A 26 -6.91 14.17 -4.02
N GLU A 27 -5.83 14.82 -4.47
CA GLU A 27 -5.92 16.12 -5.14
C GLU A 27 -6.73 16.02 -6.43
N HIS A 28 -6.48 14.97 -7.22
CA HIS A 28 -7.18 14.70 -8.46
C HIS A 28 -8.69 14.47 -8.24
N ALA A 29 -9.06 13.59 -7.30
CA ALA A 29 -10.45 13.31 -6.98
C ALA A 29 -11.19 14.56 -6.50
N ARG A 30 -10.56 15.37 -5.63
CA ARG A 30 -11.13 16.65 -5.17
C ARG A 30 -11.33 17.64 -6.32
N ARG A 31 -10.36 17.75 -7.23
CA ARG A 31 -10.44 18.63 -8.40
C ARG A 31 -11.57 18.21 -9.33
N LEU A 32 -11.69 16.93 -9.64
CA LEU A 32 -12.79 16.42 -10.47
C LEU A 32 -14.15 16.65 -9.81
N THR A 33 -14.25 16.39 -8.50
CA THR A 33 -15.49 16.64 -7.74
C THR A 33 -15.88 18.13 -7.80
N ALA A 34 -14.91 19.05 -7.71
CA ALA A 34 -15.15 20.48 -7.80
C ALA A 34 -15.57 20.94 -9.21
N LEU A 35 -15.08 20.27 -10.27
CA LEU A 35 -15.37 20.62 -11.66
C LEU A 35 -16.68 20.02 -12.16
N TYR A 36 -17.00 18.79 -11.76
CA TYR A 36 -18.06 17.98 -12.37
C TYR A 36 -19.17 17.59 -11.39
N GLY A 37 -19.06 17.95 -10.10
CA GLY A 37 -19.97 17.48 -9.06
C GLY A 37 -19.67 16.04 -8.64
N THR A 38 -20.61 15.36 -8.01
CA THR A 38 -20.42 14.00 -7.45
C THR A 38 -20.92 12.88 -8.35
N ASP A 39 -21.75 13.19 -9.34
CA ASP A 39 -22.60 12.19 -10.01
C ASP A 39 -22.02 11.68 -11.33
N THR A 40 -20.78 12.08 -11.67
CA THR A 40 -20.13 11.64 -12.89
C THR A 40 -19.26 10.40 -12.65
N VAL A 41 -19.18 9.55 -13.67
CA VAL A 41 -18.37 8.33 -13.64
C VAL A 41 -16.89 8.64 -13.39
N ASP A 42 -16.38 9.74 -13.95
CA ASP A 42 -14.97 10.14 -13.76
C ASP A 42 -14.65 10.47 -12.29
N VAL A 43 -15.60 11.09 -11.58
CA VAL A 43 -15.46 11.40 -10.15
C VAL A 43 -15.51 10.12 -9.32
N ALA A 44 -16.42 9.20 -9.65
CA ALA A 44 -16.48 7.89 -9.02
C ALA A 44 -15.15 7.13 -9.18
N ILE A 45 -14.63 7.01 -10.41
CA ILE A 45 -13.36 6.31 -10.68
C ILE A 45 -12.18 6.96 -9.93
N ALA A 46 -12.17 8.29 -9.81
CA ALA A 46 -11.12 8.98 -9.08
C ALA A 46 -11.14 8.67 -7.59
N TRP A 47 -12.32 8.57 -6.98
CA TRP A 47 -12.47 8.17 -5.57
C TRP A 47 -12.18 6.68 -5.36
N GLU A 48 -12.58 5.80 -6.26
CA GLU A 48 -12.20 4.36 -6.26
C GLU A 48 -10.67 4.19 -6.25
N THR A 49 -9.97 5.00 -7.05
CA THR A 49 -8.50 4.99 -7.08
C THR A 49 -7.91 5.39 -5.72
N VAL A 50 -8.51 6.37 -5.03
CA VAL A 50 -8.09 6.77 -3.68
C VAL A 50 -8.31 5.63 -2.68
N GLU A 51 -9.46 4.95 -2.76
CA GLU A 51 -9.78 3.83 -1.88
C GLU A 51 -8.78 2.70 -2.02
N GLU A 52 -8.48 2.28 -3.25
CA GLU A 52 -7.52 1.21 -3.52
C GLU A 52 -6.12 1.56 -2.98
N LEU A 53 -5.62 2.77 -3.28
CA LEU A 53 -4.32 3.24 -2.79
C LEU A 53 -4.28 3.33 -1.26
N SER A 54 -5.35 3.78 -0.61
CA SER A 54 -5.43 3.86 0.85
C SER A 54 -5.43 2.48 1.50
N THR A 55 -6.08 1.50 0.87
CA THR A 55 -6.14 0.11 1.34
C THR A 55 -4.78 -0.55 1.20
N ALA A 56 -4.11 -0.36 0.06
CA ALA A 56 -2.73 -0.83 -0.14
C ALA A 56 -1.80 -0.21 0.92
N HIS A 57 -1.96 1.08 1.22
CA HIS A 57 -1.14 1.77 2.23
C HIS A 57 -1.37 1.19 3.62
N ARG A 58 -2.63 1.00 4.02
CA ARG A 58 -2.96 0.41 5.32
C ARG A 58 -2.39 -1.00 5.48
N ARG A 59 -2.40 -1.82 4.42
CA ARG A 59 -1.83 -3.18 4.46
C ARG A 59 -0.31 -3.17 4.65
N GLN A 60 0.40 -2.20 4.06
CA GLN A 60 1.85 -2.05 4.25
C GLN A 60 2.23 -1.60 5.67
N VAL A 61 1.35 -0.87 6.36
CA VAL A 61 1.61 -0.29 7.69
C VAL A 61 1.12 -1.22 8.81
N THR A 62 1.00 -2.53 8.58
CA THR A 62 0.62 -3.48 9.65
C THR A 62 1.75 -3.53 10.69
N GLN A 63 1.64 -2.70 11.72
CA GLN A 63 2.57 -2.69 12.84
C GLN A 63 2.24 -3.85 13.77
N PRO A 64 3.25 -4.58 14.26
CA PRO A 64 3.01 -5.65 15.22
C PRO A 64 2.35 -5.06 16.47
N THR A 65 1.30 -5.74 16.90
CA THR A 65 0.58 -5.42 18.13
C THR A 65 1.55 -5.41 19.32
N ALA A 66 1.13 -4.79 20.44
CA ALA A 66 1.94 -4.83 21.66
C ALA A 66 2.23 -6.27 22.10
N PHE A 67 1.27 -7.17 21.91
CA PHE A 67 1.40 -8.59 22.21
C PHE A 67 2.41 -9.30 21.30
N GLU A 68 2.32 -9.13 19.98
CA GLU A 68 3.30 -9.71 19.04
C GLU A 68 4.71 -9.20 19.30
N ARG A 69 4.87 -7.90 19.60
CA ARG A 69 6.17 -7.34 19.98
C ARG A 69 6.70 -7.94 21.27
N TYR A 70 5.84 -8.12 22.27
CA TYR A 70 6.19 -8.75 23.54
C TYR A 70 6.61 -10.20 23.34
N CYS A 71 5.82 -11.01 22.65
CA CYS A 71 6.15 -12.42 22.39
C CYS A 71 7.38 -12.62 21.52
N LYS A 72 7.64 -11.70 20.59
CA LYS A 72 8.89 -11.68 19.83
C LYS A 72 10.12 -11.42 20.72
N ALA A 73 9.98 -10.59 21.76
CA ALA A 73 11.05 -10.27 22.71
C ALA A 73 11.19 -11.33 23.83
N HIS A 74 10.10 -12.00 24.19
CA HIS A 74 10.00 -12.97 25.28
C HIS A 74 9.29 -14.26 24.80
N PRO A 75 9.93 -15.08 23.95
CA PRO A 75 9.31 -16.27 23.38
C PRO A 75 9.00 -17.37 24.40
N ASP A 76 9.67 -17.35 25.56
CA ASP A 76 9.53 -18.32 26.65
C ASP A 76 8.46 -17.94 27.68
N ALA A 77 7.93 -16.71 27.60
CA ALA A 77 6.85 -16.22 28.44
C ALA A 77 5.62 -17.13 28.32
N PRO A 78 4.92 -17.44 29.42
CA PRO A 78 3.83 -18.41 29.42
C PRO A 78 2.70 -18.08 28.44
N GLU A 79 2.45 -16.80 28.17
CA GLU A 79 1.46 -16.30 27.21
C GLU A 79 1.90 -16.42 25.74
N CYS A 80 3.18 -16.70 25.46
CA CYS A 80 3.77 -16.67 24.12
C CYS A 80 4.22 -18.03 23.60
N ARG A 81 4.10 -19.09 24.42
CA ARG A 81 4.54 -20.44 24.05
C ARG A 81 3.64 -21.01 22.96
N ILE A 82 4.23 -21.27 21.80
CA ILE A 82 3.61 -22.00 20.70
C ILE A 82 4.16 -23.42 20.73
N TYR A 83 3.28 -24.41 20.75
CA TYR A 83 3.62 -25.82 20.67
C TYR A 83 3.26 -26.32 19.27
N GLU A 84 4.15 -27.09 18.65
CA GLU A 84 3.84 -27.83 17.42
C GLU A 84 2.88 -28.98 17.79
N ASP A 85 1.81 -29.17 17.02
CA ASP A 85 0.83 -30.27 17.19
C ASP A 85 1.41 -31.65 16.83
#